data_AF-A0A9D6PID2-F1
#
_entry.id   AF-A0A9D6PID2-F1
#
_cell.length_a   1.000
_cell.length_b   1.000
_cell.length_c   1.000
_cell.angle_alpha   90.00
_cell.angle_beta   90.00
_cell.angle_gamma   90.00
#
_symmetry.space_group_name_H-M   'P 1'
#
loop_
_entity.id
_entity.type
_entity.pdbx_description
1 polymer ?
#
loop_
_entity_poly.entity_id
_entity_poly.type
_entity_poly.pdbx_seq_one_letter_code
_entity_poly.pdbx_strand_id
1 'polypeptide(L)'
;MKILLIDPPLKSFTGIVSFYFPLGLAYLAASVKRDGFDCTILDVDAVEAKSGSLDFAHEYERYQFYIQALNNPKHPTWELMRTIILEQKPDIIGITALTTKFGSVIQT
;
A
#
# COMPACT_ATOMS: atom_id res chain seq x y z
N MET A 1 3.45 16.55 14.97
CA MET A 1 2.68 16.31 13.73
C MET A 1 2.92 14.88 13.31
N LYS A 2 1.86 14.16 12.97
CA LYS A 2 1.87 12.76 12.54
C LYS A 2 1.77 12.68 11.03
N ILE A 3 2.75 12.05 10.40
CA ILE A 3 2.83 11.86 8.96
C ILE A 3 2.60 10.38 8.68
N LEU A 4 1.67 10.08 7.78
CA LEU A 4 1.48 8.74 7.24
C LEU A 4 1.95 8.69 5.79
N LEU A 5 2.91 7.82 5.49
CA LEU A 5 3.34 7.53 4.13
C LEU A 5 2.74 6.20 3.69
N ILE A 6 2.01 6.20 2.56
CA ILE A 6 1.29 5.02 2.07
C ILE A 6 2.00 4.48 0.83
N ASP A 7 2.31 3.19 0.85
CA ASP A 7 2.55 2.39 -0.35
C ASP A 7 1.26 1.63 -0.71
N PRO A 8 0.53 2.07 -1.75
CA PRO A 8 -0.81 1.54 -2.04
C PRO A 8 -0.77 0.08 -2.53
N PRO A 9 -1.90 -0.64 -2.44
CA PRO A 9 -1.95 -2.07 -2.75
C PRO A 9 -1.72 -2.37 -4.23
N LEU A 10 -1.05 -3.49 -4.49
CA LEU A 10 -0.92 -4.10 -5.81
C LEU A 10 -1.01 -5.61 -5.69
N LYS A 11 -0.10 -6.19 -4.89
CA LYS A 11 0.04 -7.65 -4.76
C LYS A 11 -1.17 -8.25 -4.04
N SER A 12 -1.68 -7.55 -3.02
CA SER A 12 -2.94 -7.86 -2.33
C SER A 12 -4.12 -8.06 -3.30
N PHE A 13 -4.19 -7.27 -4.37
CA PHE A 13 -5.26 -7.42 -5.36
C PHE A 13 -5.02 -8.52 -6.40
N THR A 14 -3.76 -8.89 -6.64
CA THR A 14 -3.41 -9.98 -7.57
C THR A 14 -3.42 -11.37 -6.92
N GLY A 15 -3.54 -11.43 -5.59
CA GLY A 15 -3.44 -12.66 -4.80
C GLY A 15 -2.05 -13.32 -4.84
N ILE A 16 -1.00 -12.51 -5.07
CA ILE A 16 0.40 -12.94 -5.10
C ILE A 16 1.07 -12.42 -3.83
N VAL A 17 2.00 -13.21 -3.27
CA VAL A 17 2.76 -12.75 -2.10
C VAL A 17 3.70 -11.61 -2.48
N SER A 18 3.71 -10.54 -1.67
CA SER A 18 4.68 -9.45 -1.79
C SER A 18 5.92 -9.71 -0.94
N PHE A 19 7.09 -9.54 -1.54
CA PHE A 19 8.39 -9.46 -0.85
C PHE A 19 9.04 -8.08 -1.01
N TYR A 20 8.28 -7.12 -1.54
CA TYR A 20 8.75 -5.76 -1.72
C TYR A 20 8.82 -5.02 -0.38
N PHE A 21 9.68 -4.00 -0.31
CA PHE A 21 9.75 -3.06 0.79
C PHE A 21 9.94 -1.65 0.21
N PRO A 22 9.12 -0.64 0.58
CA PRO A 22 9.15 0.69 -0.01
C PRO A 22 10.33 1.52 0.50
N LEU A 23 11.53 1.22 0.02
CA LEU A 23 12.79 1.84 0.45
C LEU A 23 12.79 3.37 0.30
N GLY A 24 12.20 3.89 -0.77
CA GLY A 24 12.05 5.34 -0.96
C GLY A 24 11.25 6.02 0.16
N LEU A 25 10.16 5.39 0.60
CA LEU A 25 9.38 5.87 1.75
C LEU A 25 10.17 5.75 3.05
N ALA A 26 10.97 4.69 3.22
CA ALA A 26 11.84 4.53 4.38
C ALA A 26 12.86 5.68 4.50
N TYR A 27 13.43 6.13 3.39
CA TYR A 27 14.32 7.30 3.40
C TYR A 27 13.58 8.59 3.81
N LEU A 28 12.39 8.84 3.25
CA LEU A 28 11.58 10.00 3.62
C LEU A 28 11.20 9.97 5.10
N ALA A 29 10.71 8.82 5.58
CA ALA A 29 10.34 8.63 6.97
C ALA A 29 11.52 8.86 7.92
N ALA A 30 12.71 8.34 7.58
CA ALA A 30 13.91 8.57 8.38
C ALA A 30 14.31 10.06 8.41
N SER A 31 14.22 10.76 7.28
CA SER A 31 14.55 12.19 7.22
C SER A 31 13.60 13.03 8.07
N VAL A 32 12.28 12.84 7.94
CA VAL A 32 11.31 13.64 8.72
C VAL A 32 11.32 13.28 10.20
N LYS A 33 11.62 12.03 10.56
CA LYS A 33 11.83 11.62 11.96
C LYS A 33 13.01 12.32 12.59
N ARG A 34 14.11 12.46 11.86
CA ARG A 34 15.30 13.20 12.32
C ARG A 34 14.96 14.67 12.60
N ASP A 35 14.02 15.24 11.88
CA ASP A 35 13.55 16.62 12.06
C ASP A 35 12.47 16.76 13.16
N GLY A 36 12.17 15.68 13.91
CA GLY A 36 11.29 15.69 15.07
C GLY A 36 9.81 15.39 14.78
N PHE A 37 9.47 14.97 13.56
CA PHE A 37 8.11 14.55 13.21
C PHE A 37 7.86 13.07 13.51
N ASP A 38 6.63 12.72 13.87
CA ASP A 38 6.21 11.33 13.96
C ASP A 38 5.82 10.85 12.56
N CYS A 39 6.38 9.73 12.10
CA CYS A 39 6.16 9.24 10.75
C CYS A 39 6.01 7.71 10.71
N THR A 40 4.93 7.25 10.10
CA THR A 40 4.65 5.82 9.91
C THR A 40 4.54 5.52 8.43
N ILE A 41 4.93 4.31 8.04
CA ILE A 41 4.73 3.79 6.67
C ILE A 41 3.63 2.74 6.74
N LEU A 42 2.61 2.90 5.91
CA LEU A 42 1.60 1.88 5.63
C LEU A 42 1.90 1.25 4.29
N ASP A 43 2.56 0.09 4.33
CA ASP A 43 2.69 -0.80 3.17
C ASP A 43 1.49 -1.74 3.17
N VAL A 44 0.51 -1.46 2.31
CA VAL A 44 -0.78 -2.18 2.31
C VAL A 44 -0.58 -3.64 1.93
N ASP A 45 0.37 -3.95 1.03
CA ASP A 45 0.67 -5.32 0.61
C ASP A 45 1.36 -6.12 1.74
N ALA A 46 2.00 -5.45 2.71
CA ALA A 46 2.66 -6.08 3.85
C ALA A 46 1.77 -6.24 5.09
N VAL A 47 0.72 -5.43 5.23
CA VAL A 47 -0.23 -5.53 6.36
C VAL A 47 -1.14 -6.75 6.22
N GLU A 48 -1.50 -7.12 5.01
CA GLU A 48 -2.27 -8.33 4.79
C GLU A 48 -1.44 -9.58 5.13
N ALA A 49 -2.11 -10.61 5.65
CA ALA A 49 -1.46 -11.88 5.90
C ALA A 49 -0.84 -12.38 4.60
N LYS A 50 0.43 -12.82 4.65
CA LYS A 50 1.16 -13.41 3.52
C LYS A 50 0.42 -14.66 3.04
N SER A 51 -0.54 -14.45 2.17
CA SER A 51 -1.43 -15.43 1.60
C SER A 51 -1.49 -15.14 0.10
N GLY A 52 -1.47 -16.19 -0.70
CA GLY A 52 -1.39 -16.05 -2.14
C GLY A 52 -0.34 -16.95 -2.78
N SER A 53 -0.23 -16.82 -4.09
CA SER A 53 0.69 -17.62 -4.90
C SER A 53 2.13 -17.11 -4.78
N LEU A 54 3.08 -18.05 -4.82
CA LEU A 54 4.50 -17.79 -5.06
C LEU A 54 4.89 -17.95 -6.54
N ASP A 55 3.91 -18.28 -7.39
CA ASP A 55 4.12 -18.38 -8.83
C ASP A 55 4.11 -16.98 -9.46
N PHE A 56 5.31 -16.44 -9.62
CA PHE A 56 5.54 -15.16 -10.31
C PHE A 56 5.60 -15.32 -11.84
N ALA A 57 5.70 -16.55 -12.37
CA ALA A 57 5.81 -16.77 -13.82
C ALA A 57 4.52 -16.38 -14.56
N HIS A 58 3.37 -16.55 -13.89
CA HIS A 58 2.04 -16.22 -14.41
C HIS A 58 1.43 -14.97 -13.75
N GLU A 59 2.27 -14.07 -13.25
CA GLU A 59 1.80 -12.84 -12.60
C GLU A 59 0.97 -11.96 -13.54
N TYR A 60 1.37 -11.85 -14.80
CA TYR A 60 0.66 -11.02 -15.79
C TYR A 60 -0.79 -11.49 -16.00
N GLU A 61 -1.06 -12.80 -15.87
CA GLU A 61 -2.41 -13.37 -15.97
C GLU A 61 -3.29 -12.95 -14.79
N ARG A 62 -2.68 -12.56 -13.67
CA ARG A 62 -3.40 -12.13 -12.46
C ARG A 62 -3.67 -10.64 -12.42
N TYR A 63 -3.17 -9.88 -13.41
CA TYR A 63 -3.42 -8.44 -13.50
C TYR A 63 -4.91 -8.10 -13.64
N GLN A 64 -5.70 -8.98 -14.25
CA GLN A 64 -7.15 -8.83 -14.28
C GLN A 64 -7.80 -8.76 -12.89
N PHE A 65 -7.27 -9.48 -11.89
CA PHE A 65 -7.76 -9.41 -10.52
C PHE A 65 -7.44 -8.07 -9.88
N TYR A 66 -6.28 -7.49 -10.21
CA TYR A 66 -5.94 -6.11 -9.83
C TYR A 66 -6.99 -5.12 -10.34
N ILE A 67 -7.33 -5.17 -11.62
CA ILE A 67 -8.33 -4.29 -12.21
C ILE A 67 -9.72 -4.49 -11.59
N GLN A 68 -10.12 -5.73 -11.31
CA GLN A 68 -11.41 -6.02 -10.67
C GLN A 68 -11.47 -5.47 -9.24
N ALA A 69 -10.43 -5.69 -8.45
CA ALA A 69 -10.35 -5.20 -7.07
C ALA A 69 -10.27 -3.68 -7.00
N LEU A 70 -9.53 -3.06 -7.92
CA LEU A 70 -9.45 -1.60 -8.05
C LEU A 70 -10.83 -0.95 -8.26
N ASN A 71 -11.70 -1.62 -9.03
CA ASN A 71 -13.05 -1.16 -9.32
C ASN A 71 -14.10 -1.68 -8.33
N ASN A 72 -13.69 -2.29 -7.21
CA ASN A 72 -14.56 -2.74 -6.14
C ASN A 72 -14.31 -1.91 -4.87
N PRO A 73 -15.08 -0.83 -4.62
CA PRO A 73 -14.90 0.01 -3.44
C PRO A 73 -15.04 -0.72 -2.10
N LYS A 74 -15.72 -1.88 -2.09
CA LYS A 74 -15.93 -2.72 -0.90
C LYS A 74 -14.89 -3.84 -0.78
N HIS A 75 -13.79 -3.79 -1.55
CA HIS A 75 -12.74 -4.79 -1.42
C HIS A 75 -12.16 -4.76 0.01
N PRO A 76 -11.92 -5.92 0.65
CA PRO A 76 -11.44 -5.98 2.05
C PRO A 76 -10.17 -5.17 2.30
N THR A 77 -9.23 -5.18 1.35
CA THR A 77 -8.01 -4.36 1.41
C THR A 77 -8.28 -2.87 1.52
N TRP A 78 -9.31 -2.35 0.82
CA TRP A 78 -9.69 -0.94 0.93
C TRP A 78 -10.29 -0.61 2.29
N GLU A 79 -11.14 -1.49 2.82
CA GLU A 79 -11.73 -1.32 4.15
C GLU A 79 -10.66 -1.41 5.26
N LEU A 80 -9.71 -2.33 5.13
CA LEU A 80 -8.56 -2.46 6.04
C LEU A 80 -7.71 -1.18 6.03
N MET A 81 -7.34 -0.71 4.84
CA MET A 81 -6.58 0.53 4.68
C MET A 81 -7.33 1.72 5.30
N ARG A 82 -8.64 1.86 5.02
CA ARG A 82 -9.50 2.91 5.59
C ARG A 82 -9.49 2.86 7.12
N THR A 83 -9.63 1.66 7.69
CA THR A 83 -9.64 1.45 9.14
C THR A 83 -8.34 1.93 9.77
N ILE A 84 -7.19 1.50 9.21
CA ILE A 84 -5.87 1.87 9.71
C ILE A 84 -5.64 3.38 9.63
N ILE A 85 -6.01 4.02 8.52
CA ILE A 85 -5.85 5.47 8.35
C ILE A 85 -6.68 6.23 9.41
N LEU A 86 -7.93 5.83 9.62
CA LEU A 86 -8.83 6.46 10.59
C LEU A 86 -8.37 6.25 12.04
N GLU A 87 -7.77 5.10 12.35
CA GLU A 87 -7.20 4.81 13.67
C GLU A 87 -5.92 5.61 13.94
N GLN A 88 -5.03 5.72 12.95
CA GLN A 88 -3.76 6.45 13.10
C GLN A 88 -3.95 7.96 13.24
N LYS A 89 -5.00 8.52 12.63
CA LYS A 89 -5.32 9.97 12.64
C LYS A 89 -4.11 10.84 12.25
N PRO A 90 -3.53 10.64 11.05
CA PRO A 90 -2.40 11.45 10.59
C PRO A 90 -2.83 12.89 10.27
N ASP A 91 -1.93 13.84 10.49
CA ASP A 91 -2.11 15.24 10.08
C ASP A 91 -1.79 15.43 8.59
N ILE A 92 -0.85 14.63 8.06
CA ILE A 92 -0.41 14.65 6.66
C ILE A 92 -0.37 13.22 6.14
N ILE A 93 -0.89 13.02 4.93
CA ILE A 93 -0.77 11.76 4.19
C ILE A 93 0.07 12.00 2.93
N GLY A 94 1.11 11.20 2.74
CA GLY A 94 1.86 11.12 1.49
C GLY A 94 1.62 9.75 0.84
N ILE A 95 1.28 9.71 -0.45
CA ILE A 95 1.05 8.46 -1.19
C ILE A 95 2.13 8.34 -2.25
N THR A 96 2.89 7.24 -2.25
CA THR A 96 3.87 7.00 -3.32
C THR A 96 3.17 6.59 -4.62
N ALA A 97 3.56 7.22 -5.72
CA ALA A 97 2.96 6.98 -7.03
C ALA A 97 3.96 6.27 -7.96
N LEU A 98 4.03 4.94 -7.84
CA LEU A 98 4.78 4.09 -8.76
C LEU A 98 3.90 3.66 -9.93
N THR A 99 4.49 3.52 -11.13
CA THR A 99 3.77 3.25 -12.38
C THR A 99 2.82 2.05 -12.28
N THR A 100 3.26 0.95 -11.66
CA THR A 100 2.45 -0.28 -11.51
C THR A 100 1.30 -0.14 -10.51
N LYS A 101 1.36 0.88 -9.64
CA LYS A 101 0.40 1.12 -8.56
C LYS A 101 -0.50 2.34 -8.81
N PHE A 102 -0.34 3.03 -9.94
CA PHE A 102 -0.97 4.33 -10.17
C PHE A 102 -2.51 4.27 -10.13
N GLY A 103 -3.11 3.17 -10.58
CA GLY A 103 -4.56 2.98 -10.42
C GLY A 103 -4.97 3.04 -8.95
N SER A 104 -4.24 2.36 -8.08
CA SER A 104 -4.49 2.32 -6.63
C SER A 104 -4.29 3.69 -5.99
N VAL A 105 -3.33 4.49 -6.48
CA VAL A 105 -3.07 5.86 -6.00
C VAL A 105 -4.29 6.75 -6.19
N ILE A 106 -4.95 6.69 -7.36
CA ILE A 106 -6.11 7.54 -7.65
C ILE A 106 -7.32 7.21 -6.75
N GLN A 107 -7.39 5.97 -6.26
CA GLN A 107 -8.48 5.49 -5.39
C GLN A 107 -8.18 5.59 -3.88
N THR A 108 -6.94 5.93 -3.51
CA THR A 108 -6.46 6.05 -2.12
C THR A 108 -6.69 7.45 -1.57
#